data_AF-A0A9W4R039-F1
#
_entry.id   AF-A0A9W4R039-F1
#
_cell.length_a   1.000
_cell.length_b   1.000
_cell.length_c   1.000
_cell.angle_alpha   90.00
_cell.angle_beta   90.00
_cell.angle_gamma   90.00
#
_symmetry.space_group_name_H-M   'P 1'
#
loop_
_entity.id
_entity.type
_entity.pdbx_description
1 polymer ?
#
loop_
_entity_poly.entity_id
_entity_poly.type
_entity_poly.pdbx_seq_one_letter_code
_entity_poly.pdbx_strand_id
1 'polypeptide(L)'
;MTNHSFRLNESMNQAEKHREYLEKIVSSDTFEHQQHAAQRAFSHFEEGSRAVVITAEMQSGKSGIALALAALQRLSLSDTDICERSKLKDTLYLVTMADLSLQEQAKQDLAKCNNVVVSNFTNMSFALSSNFKAQPPKLIIIDECHYGAGAEAVRYAKVFEYLEKENTNCKVAFISATPFSALYSAGADSILRHNFKTSLVFHKTSDEYLGIREMHRNNQIVKLTEEQRNFCDDSLLRKRFIRQFKEHPSSGWSLIRVPSSQASLAKSILLENGIAEEQIMVIGQKLVGVEESDLASIDDFKREYEAAAMFDDKVIAITVAGFRAGINFGQEMKSTLINTWDSTIANIAAIVQANIGRACGYHCNTQAKHYTNLDAIKAYSDLLNHLELNSDKSDFEGLHTVFEDICAKYDVRGFDRGISIAPQVEYTASRKKDDSKTYLTGGYIAVPGKLIDPTFDYSLYTKNQELLEAINLIRAELLKDDGPLRKQGRALKGEHQNWIKAQWVNGVTYDDYTPSCAKSRALEFTTLLDQGESVEFNKIVNPGGGESTEDKRVMASIFSVYNLSRQIDAFKRSMDEEDLAEIASLLNVESDDTIILLYVRGDYSEKLTYEKQENIEKITSTRIRTDSVF
;
A
#
# COMPACT_ATOMS: atom_id res chain seq x y z
N MET A 1 26.07 3.13 74.37
CA MET A 1 24.85 3.86 73.98
C MET A 1 24.66 3.61 72.49
N THR A 2 23.57 2.93 72.16
CA THR A 2 23.29 2.26 70.90
C THR A 2 22.98 3.25 69.77
N ASN A 3 23.81 3.21 68.73
CA ASN A 3 23.61 3.97 67.49
C ASN A 3 22.45 3.37 66.69
N HIS A 4 21.52 4.23 66.31
CA HIS A 4 20.57 4.00 65.23
C HIS A 4 21.31 3.70 63.93
N SER A 5 21.10 2.51 63.39
CA SER A 5 21.29 2.20 61.97
C SER A 5 20.10 1.36 61.51
N PHE A 6 18.95 2.01 61.41
CA PHE A 6 17.92 1.56 60.47
C PHE A 6 18.43 1.90 59.06
N ARG A 7 19.12 0.95 58.42
CA ARG A 7 19.21 0.94 56.95
C ARG A 7 17.96 0.24 56.44
N LEU A 8 17.02 1.05 55.99
CA LEU A 8 15.94 0.67 55.09
C LEU A 8 16.57 0.03 53.85
N ASN A 9 16.55 -1.29 53.76
CA ASN A 9 16.38 -1.94 52.46
C ASN A 9 14.89 -1.85 52.15
N GLU A 10 14.45 -0.73 51.56
CA GLU A 10 13.15 -0.70 50.90
C GLU A 10 13.22 -1.72 49.77
N SER A 11 12.46 -2.81 49.89
CA SER A 11 12.27 -3.71 48.76
C SER A 11 11.62 -2.90 47.64
N MET A 12 12.30 -2.74 46.51
CA MET A 12 11.72 -2.07 45.35
C MET A 12 10.29 -2.55 45.12
N ASN A 13 9.37 -1.61 45.00
CA ASN A 13 7.98 -1.93 44.75
C ASN A 13 7.83 -2.48 43.32
N GLN A 14 6.69 -3.12 43.03
CA GLN A 14 6.50 -3.78 41.74
C GLN A 14 6.57 -2.79 40.56
N ALA A 15 6.08 -1.56 40.74
CA ALA A 15 6.10 -0.53 39.70
C ALA A 15 7.53 -0.13 39.34
N GLU A 16 8.40 0.08 40.33
CA GLU A 16 9.83 0.38 40.14
C GLU A 16 10.52 -0.73 39.34
N LYS A 17 10.22 -2.01 39.62
CA LYS A 17 10.78 -3.13 38.83
C LYS A 17 10.36 -3.09 37.37
N HIS A 18 9.11 -2.72 37.09
CA HIS A 18 8.64 -2.54 35.71
C HIS A 18 9.35 -1.37 35.02
N ARG A 19 9.57 -0.25 35.74
CA ARG A 19 10.27 0.94 35.22
C ARG A 19 11.73 0.65 34.92
N GLU A 20 12.47 0.09 35.87
CA GLU A 20 13.87 -0.30 35.67
C GLU A 20 14.05 -1.28 34.50
N TYR A 21 13.11 -2.21 34.33
CA TYR A 21 13.13 -3.14 33.19
C TYR A 21 13.00 -2.41 31.84
N LEU A 22 12.09 -1.44 31.75
CA LEU A 22 11.87 -0.65 30.53
C LEU A 22 13.04 0.29 30.26
N GLU A 23 13.55 0.98 31.28
CA GLU A 23 14.74 1.84 31.18
C GLU A 23 15.96 1.03 30.73
N LYS A 24 16.12 -0.19 31.25
CA LYS A 24 17.15 -1.10 30.78
C LYS A 24 17.00 -1.40 29.30
N ILE A 25 15.81 -1.80 28.82
CA ILE A 25 15.56 -2.05 27.39
C ILE A 25 15.94 -0.84 26.55
N VAL A 26 15.50 0.36 26.93
CA VAL A 26 15.83 1.57 26.18
C VAL A 26 17.35 1.77 26.13
N SER A 27 18.05 1.65 27.27
CA SER A 27 19.50 1.85 27.32
C SER A 27 20.33 0.77 26.62
N SER A 28 19.88 -0.50 26.62
CA SER A 28 20.67 -1.64 26.12
C SER A 28 20.33 -2.06 24.69
N ASP A 29 19.11 -1.83 24.24
CA ASP A 29 18.61 -2.33 22.95
C ASP A 29 18.34 -1.20 21.95
N THR A 30 18.69 0.05 22.28
CA THR A 30 18.61 1.20 21.36
C THR A 30 19.86 2.09 21.44
N PHE A 31 20.08 2.89 20.39
CA PHE A 31 21.18 3.85 20.34
C PHE A 31 20.73 5.26 20.75
N GLU A 32 21.66 6.08 21.25
CA GLU A 32 21.39 7.43 21.77
C GLU A 32 20.57 8.30 20.79
N HIS A 33 20.92 8.30 19.50
CA HIS A 33 20.20 9.08 18.49
C HIS A 33 18.73 8.60 18.28
N GLN A 34 18.45 7.31 18.50
CA GLN A 34 17.10 6.75 18.45
C GLN A 34 16.30 7.14 19.70
N GLN A 35 16.93 7.07 20.87
CA GLN A 35 16.37 7.50 22.15
C GLN A 35 15.99 8.98 22.09
N HIS A 36 16.87 9.82 21.56
CA HIS A 36 16.64 11.26 21.43
C HIS A 36 15.46 11.57 20.50
N ALA A 37 15.32 10.87 19.36
CA ALA A 37 14.17 11.03 18.48
C ALA A 37 12.86 10.58 19.14
N ALA A 38 12.88 9.44 19.85
CA ALA A 38 11.73 8.94 20.58
C ALA A 38 11.31 9.89 21.71
N GLN A 39 12.26 10.39 22.50
CA GLN A 39 12.01 11.34 23.59
C GLN A 39 11.41 12.64 23.07
N ARG A 40 11.95 13.20 21.98
CA ARG A 40 11.40 14.41 21.34
C ARG A 40 9.97 14.21 20.87
N ALA A 41 9.71 13.09 20.19
CA ALA A 41 8.35 12.74 19.77
C ALA A 41 7.41 12.56 20.96
N PHE A 42 7.88 11.97 22.06
CA PHE A 42 7.09 11.78 23.27
C PHE A 42 6.76 13.11 23.96
N SER A 43 7.72 14.03 24.04
CA SER A 43 7.49 15.38 24.59
C SER A 43 6.43 16.15 23.80
N HIS A 44 6.39 16.04 22.47
CA HIS A 44 5.28 16.60 21.68
C HIS A 44 3.92 16.03 22.08
N PHE A 45 3.83 14.74 22.44
CA PHE A 45 2.57 14.16 22.93
C PHE A 45 2.15 14.71 24.29
N GLU A 46 3.12 14.97 25.18
CA GLU A 46 2.90 15.60 26.49
C GLU A 46 2.46 17.06 26.36
N GLU A 47 3.01 17.78 25.37
CA GLU A 47 2.64 19.17 25.03
C GLU A 47 1.27 19.27 24.32
N GLY A 48 0.61 18.15 24.09
CA GLY A 48 -0.77 18.09 23.61
C GLY A 48 -0.93 17.70 22.15
N SER A 49 0.15 17.40 21.43
CA SER A 49 0.07 16.77 20.11
C SER A 49 -0.60 15.40 20.24
N ARG A 50 -1.49 15.05 19.32
CA ARG A 50 -2.02 13.67 19.22
C ARG A 50 -1.33 12.88 18.11
N ALA A 51 -0.72 13.55 17.14
CA ALA A 51 0.07 12.92 16.09
C ALA A 51 1.49 13.49 16.05
N VAL A 52 2.46 12.64 15.79
CA VAL A 52 3.85 13.05 15.51
C VAL A 52 4.35 12.31 14.28
N VAL A 53 4.86 13.05 13.32
CA VAL A 53 5.54 12.50 12.14
C VAL A 53 7.05 12.51 12.39
N ILE A 54 7.64 11.33 12.43
CA ILE A 54 9.06 11.09 12.63
C ILE A 54 9.68 10.77 11.27
N THR A 55 10.41 11.75 10.73
CA THR A 55 11.18 11.58 9.50
C THR A 55 12.50 10.91 9.84
N ALA A 56 12.72 9.70 9.34
CA ALA A 56 13.93 8.93 9.64
C ALA A 56 14.44 8.22 8.39
N GLU A 57 15.68 8.54 7.99
CA GLU A 57 16.30 8.00 6.77
C GLU A 57 16.34 6.46 6.73
N MET A 58 16.55 5.90 5.54
CA MET A 58 16.50 4.45 5.35
C MET A 58 17.60 3.74 6.12
N GLN A 59 17.23 2.65 6.81
CA GLN A 59 18.18 1.84 7.59
C GLN A 59 18.93 2.67 8.67
N SER A 60 18.34 3.79 9.10
CA SER A 60 18.86 4.62 10.19
C SER A 60 18.58 4.07 11.59
N GLY A 61 17.76 3.02 11.70
CA GLY A 61 17.34 2.43 12.98
C GLY A 61 15.92 2.80 13.44
N LYS A 62 14.96 2.91 12.50
CA LYS A 62 13.54 3.19 12.78
C LYS A 62 12.91 2.25 13.82
N SER A 63 13.20 0.95 13.75
CA SER A 63 12.69 -0.03 14.72
C SER A 63 13.13 0.30 16.16
N GLY A 64 14.35 0.82 16.36
CA GLY A 64 14.82 1.25 17.68
C GLY A 64 14.10 2.49 18.20
N ILE A 65 13.71 3.42 17.32
CA ILE A 65 12.84 4.55 17.68
C ILE A 65 11.47 4.04 18.13
N ALA A 66 10.89 3.08 17.40
CA ALA A 66 9.61 2.46 17.76
C ALA A 66 9.68 1.72 19.11
N LEU A 67 10.77 1.00 19.37
CA LEU A 67 11.02 0.31 20.64
C LEU A 67 11.09 1.32 21.81
N ALA A 68 11.87 2.38 21.65
CA ALA A 68 11.99 3.44 22.66
C ALA A 68 10.66 4.16 22.90
N LEU A 69 9.89 4.48 21.85
CA LEU A 69 8.56 5.08 21.98
C LEU A 69 7.57 4.18 22.73
N ALA A 70 7.56 2.88 22.42
CA ALA A 70 6.71 1.93 23.12
C ALA A 70 7.08 1.82 24.61
N ALA A 71 8.38 1.87 24.93
CA ALA A 71 8.84 1.88 26.31
C ALA A 71 8.44 3.18 27.04
N LEU A 72 8.61 4.34 26.42
CA LEU A 72 8.19 5.64 26.97
C LEU A 72 6.68 5.70 27.24
N GLN A 73 5.86 5.18 26.32
CA GLN A 73 4.41 5.06 26.54
C GLN A 73 4.09 4.19 27.77
N ARG A 74 4.81 3.08 27.98
CA ARG A 74 4.60 2.24 29.16
C ARG A 74 5.06 2.92 30.44
N LEU A 75 6.18 3.63 30.38
CA LEU A 75 6.72 4.43 31.48
C LEU A 75 5.78 5.58 31.89
N SER A 76 4.96 6.10 30.97
CA SER A 76 4.02 7.18 31.30
C SER A 76 2.80 6.72 32.11
N LEU A 77 2.67 5.44 32.42
CA LEU A 77 1.54 4.91 33.20
C LEU A 77 1.69 5.20 34.70
N SER A 78 0.57 5.24 35.41
CA SER A 78 0.55 5.26 36.87
C SER A 78 1.11 3.97 37.45
N ASP A 79 1.54 4.01 38.71
CA ASP A 79 2.09 2.83 39.40
C ASP A 79 1.07 1.69 39.52
N THR A 80 -0.22 2.02 39.55
CA THR A 80 -1.30 1.03 39.50
C THR A 80 -1.40 0.40 38.10
N ASP A 81 -1.54 1.22 37.06
CA ASP A 81 -1.74 0.74 35.68
C ASP A 81 -0.54 -0.07 35.16
N ILE A 82 0.69 0.34 35.53
CA ILE A 82 1.91 -0.35 35.07
C ILE A 82 2.03 -1.77 35.65
N CYS A 83 1.44 -2.01 36.83
CA CYS A 83 1.43 -3.32 37.50
C CYS A 83 0.24 -4.21 37.09
N GLU A 84 -0.78 -3.66 36.46
CA GLU A 84 -1.97 -4.40 36.03
C GLU A 84 -1.71 -5.25 34.78
N ARG A 85 -1.71 -6.58 34.94
CA ARG A 85 -1.45 -7.52 33.84
C ARG A 85 -2.46 -7.43 32.69
N SER A 86 -3.74 -7.20 32.99
CA SER A 86 -4.79 -7.02 31.98
C SER A 86 -4.54 -5.78 31.09
N LYS A 87 -3.87 -4.76 31.65
CA LYS A 87 -3.46 -3.52 30.97
C LYS A 87 -2.05 -3.58 30.43
N LEU A 88 -1.40 -4.75 30.35
CA LEU A 88 -0.02 -4.86 29.85
C LEU A 88 0.11 -4.32 28.42
N LYS A 89 -0.88 -4.61 27.56
CA LYS A 89 -0.88 -4.16 26.16
C LYS A 89 -1.43 -2.74 26.09
N ASP A 90 -0.61 -1.80 25.63
CA ASP A 90 -0.97 -0.37 25.51
C ASP A 90 -0.46 0.27 24.21
N THR A 91 0.37 -0.44 23.44
CA THR A 91 0.94 0.07 22.19
C THR A 91 0.61 -0.88 21.05
N LEU A 92 0.03 -0.36 19.98
CA LEU A 92 -0.24 -1.08 18.74
C LEU A 92 0.71 -0.61 17.65
N TYR A 93 1.54 -1.50 17.13
CA TYR A 93 2.43 -1.22 16.01
C TYR A 93 1.82 -1.80 14.73
N LEU A 94 1.65 -0.96 13.71
CA LEU A 94 1.02 -1.28 12.45
C LEU A 94 2.03 -1.20 11.30
N VAL A 95 2.16 -2.30 10.56
CA VAL A 95 2.82 -2.33 9.25
C VAL A 95 1.79 -2.13 8.13
N THR A 96 2.12 -1.33 7.12
CA THR A 96 1.23 -0.95 6.00
C THR A 96 0.85 -2.11 5.06
N MET A 97 1.69 -3.13 4.97
CA MET A 97 1.55 -4.24 4.02
C MET A 97 0.98 -5.49 4.68
N ALA A 98 0.23 -6.30 3.91
CA ALA A 98 -0.20 -7.64 4.33
C ALA A 98 0.95 -8.69 4.27
N ASP A 99 2.20 -8.23 4.27
CA ASP A 99 3.38 -9.07 4.17
C ASP A 99 3.70 -9.70 5.53
N LEU A 100 3.55 -11.01 5.61
CA LEU A 100 3.83 -11.77 6.82
C LEU A 100 5.31 -11.65 7.24
N SER A 101 6.24 -11.52 6.28
CA SER A 101 7.68 -11.42 6.59
C SER A 101 8.03 -10.13 7.32
N LEU A 102 7.51 -8.98 6.86
CA LEU A 102 7.69 -7.68 7.52
C LEU A 102 7.04 -7.66 8.90
N GLN A 103 5.87 -8.28 9.04
CA GLN A 103 5.20 -8.39 10.32
C GLN A 103 6.01 -9.24 11.31
N GLU A 104 6.58 -10.37 10.88
CA GLU A 104 7.44 -11.21 11.73
C GLU A 104 8.75 -10.51 12.11
N GLN A 105 9.38 -9.79 11.17
CA GLN A 105 10.55 -8.98 11.47
C GLN A 105 10.23 -7.91 12.53
N ALA A 106 9.13 -7.17 12.38
CA ALA A 106 8.71 -6.19 13.37
C ALA A 106 8.39 -6.81 14.74
N LYS A 107 7.83 -8.03 14.78
CA LYS A 107 7.64 -8.78 16.04
C LYS A 107 8.97 -9.10 16.71
N GLN A 108 9.98 -9.50 15.94
CA GLN A 108 11.31 -9.80 16.46
C GLN A 108 12.01 -8.54 16.98
N ASP A 109 12.00 -7.46 16.18
CA ASP A 109 12.60 -6.17 16.54
C ASP A 109 11.99 -5.59 17.83
N LEU A 110 10.68 -5.77 18.04
CA LEU A 110 9.95 -5.22 19.17
C LEU A 110 9.72 -6.21 20.33
N ALA A 111 10.26 -7.44 20.23
CA ALA A 111 9.98 -8.53 21.17
C ALA A 111 10.34 -8.20 22.62
N LYS A 112 11.31 -7.30 22.85
CA LYS A 112 11.73 -6.86 24.18
C LYS A 112 10.66 -6.04 24.91
N CYS A 113 9.82 -5.31 24.16
CA CYS A 113 8.74 -4.51 24.73
C CYS A 113 7.44 -5.33 24.80
N ASN A 114 7.22 -5.96 25.95
CA ASN A 114 6.05 -6.83 26.19
C ASN A 114 4.70 -6.11 26.10
N ASN A 115 4.68 -4.77 26.11
CA ASN A 115 3.46 -3.96 25.98
C ASN A 115 3.00 -3.75 24.52
N VAL A 116 3.81 -4.15 23.55
CA VAL A 116 3.52 -3.98 22.12
C VAL A 116 2.69 -5.13 21.58
N VAL A 117 1.79 -4.81 20.65
CA VAL A 117 1.11 -5.75 19.75
C VAL A 117 1.45 -5.34 18.33
N VAL A 118 2.03 -6.25 17.55
CA VAL A 118 2.39 -6.01 16.14
C VAL A 118 1.31 -6.60 15.23
N SER A 119 0.70 -5.76 14.40
CA SER A 119 -0.32 -6.14 13.42
C SER A 119 -0.11 -5.40 12.10
N ASN A 120 -1.01 -5.61 11.16
CA ASN A 120 -1.10 -4.90 9.89
C ASN A 120 -2.48 -4.24 9.75
N PHE A 121 -2.63 -3.35 8.77
CA PHE A 121 -3.89 -2.61 8.57
C PHE A 121 -5.09 -3.54 8.30
N THR A 122 -4.90 -4.65 7.60
CA THR A 122 -5.97 -5.62 7.31
C THR A 122 -6.50 -6.28 8.58
N ASN A 123 -5.62 -6.55 9.54
CA ASN A 123 -5.92 -7.26 10.77
C ASN A 123 -6.06 -6.35 12.01
N MET A 124 -6.18 -5.03 11.82
CA MET A 124 -6.27 -4.08 12.93
C MET A 124 -7.48 -4.34 13.83
N SER A 125 -8.69 -4.49 13.26
CA SER A 125 -9.91 -4.72 14.04
C SER A 125 -9.86 -6.01 14.86
N PHE A 126 -9.23 -7.06 14.30
CA PHE A 126 -8.98 -8.29 15.03
C PHE A 126 -7.96 -8.07 16.17
N ALA A 127 -6.86 -7.35 15.92
CA ALA A 127 -5.87 -7.05 16.95
C ALA A 127 -6.48 -6.25 18.12
N LEU A 128 -7.31 -5.24 17.82
CA LEU A 128 -8.04 -4.44 18.80
C LEU A 128 -8.96 -5.31 19.66
N SER A 129 -9.83 -6.11 19.05
CA SER A 129 -10.80 -6.95 19.78
C SER A 129 -10.16 -8.12 20.55
N SER A 130 -9.01 -8.63 20.10
CA SER A 130 -8.34 -9.77 20.73
C SER A 130 -7.36 -9.38 21.85
N ASN A 131 -6.59 -8.30 21.67
CA ASN A 131 -5.47 -7.93 22.55
C ASN A 131 -5.74 -6.71 23.43
N PHE A 132 -6.72 -5.86 23.07
CA PHE A 132 -7.01 -4.59 23.75
C PHE A 132 -8.40 -4.60 24.42
N LYS A 133 -8.79 -5.76 24.99
CA LYS A 133 -10.10 -5.96 25.64
C LYS A 133 -10.29 -5.15 26.92
N ALA A 134 -9.24 -5.08 27.74
CA ALA A 134 -9.30 -4.41 29.04
C ALA A 134 -9.07 -2.89 28.93
N GLN A 135 -8.34 -2.46 27.90
CA GLN A 135 -8.12 -1.06 27.57
C GLN A 135 -7.77 -0.93 26.08
N PRO A 136 -8.22 0.14 25.41
CA PRO A 136 -7.77 0.43 24.05
C PRO A 136 -6.28 0.86 24.06
N PRO A 137 -5.57 0.78 22.92
CA PRO A 137 -4.18 1.25 22.83
C PRO A 137 -4.07 2.73 23.17
N LYS A 138 -3.04 3.09 23.94
CA LYS A 138 -2.70 4.49 24.26
C LYS A 138 -1.80 5.11 23.17
N LEU A 139 -0.99 4.28 22.51
CA LEU A 139 -0.14 4.66 21.39
C LEU A 139 -0.36 3.73 20.19
N ILE A 140 -0.51 4.30 19.00
CA ILE A 140 -0.38 3.59 17.72
C ILE A 140 0.88 4.07 17.01
N ILE A 141 1.76 3.14 16.65
CA ILE A 141 2.95 3.41 15.82
C ILE A 141 2.69 2.87 14.42
N ILE A 142 2.87 3.69 13.40
CA ILE A 142 2.69 3.31 11.99
C ILE A 142 4.03 3.40 11.29
N ASP A 143 4.56 2.27 10.85
CA ASP A 143 5.81 2.21 10.08
C ASP A 143 5.53 2.17 8.57
N GLU A 144 6.45 2.75 7.80
CA GLU A 144 6.42 2.83 6.34
C GLU A 144 5.12 3.43 5.77
N CYS A 145 4.80 4.65 6.20
CA CYS A 145 3.53 5.33 5.94
C CYS A 145 3.28 5.84 4.51
N HIS A 146 4.19 5.60 3.57
CA HIS A 146 4.11 6.07 2.18
C HIS A 146 3.08 5.31 1.32
N TYR A 147 2.53 4.19 1.80
CA TYR A 147 1.64 3.34 0.99
C TYR A 147 0.14 3.71 1.00
N GLY A 148 -0.29 4.81 1.61
CA GLY A 148 -1.74 5.03 1.80
C GLY A 148 -2.31 6.41 1.48
N ALA A 149 -1.66 7.21 0.65
CA ALA A 149 -2.27 8.39 0.04
C ALA A 149 -2.82 8.17 -1.39
N GLY A 150 -2.51 7.03 -2.04
CA GLY A 150 -3.08 6.68 -3.35
C GLY A 150 -4.51 6.09 -3.26
N ALA A 151 -5.11 5.68 -4.37
CA ALA A 151 -6.46 5.07 -4.42
C ALA A 151 -6.67 3.83 -3.50
N GLU A 152 -5.61 3.30 -2.88
CA GLU A 152 -5.63 2.32 -1.78
C GLU A 152 -5.77 2.93 -0.37
N ALA A 153 -6.02 4.25 -0.25
CA ALA A 153 -6.20 5.04 0.99
C ALA A 153 -7.34 4.58 1.92
N VAL A 154 -8.12 3.58 1.49
CA VAL A 154 -9.14 2.89 2.29
C VAL A 154 -8.58 2.36 3.62
N ARG A 155 -7.26 2.11 3.71
CA ARG A 155 -6.62 1.57 4.91
C ARG A 155 -6.39 2.60 6.01
N TYR A 156 -5.94 3.82 5.69
CA TYR A 156 -5.77 4.88 6.70
C TYR A 156 -7.09 5.41 7.22
N ALA A 157 -8.11 5.46 6.35
CA ALA A 157 -9.45 5.90 6.73
C ALA A 157 -9.98 5.12 7.95
N LYS A 158 -9.77 3.80 8.01
CA LYS A 158 -10.18 2.98 9.17
C LYS A 158 -9.43 3.33 10.45
N VAL A 159 -8.12 3.61 10.36
CA VAL A 159 -7.32 3.99 11.52
C VAL A 159 -7.77 5.36 12.04
N PHE A 160 -7.95 6.34 11.15
CA PHE A 160 -8.40 7.67 11.53
C PHE A 160 -9.83 7.67 12.05
N GLU A 161 -10.73 6.92 11.42
CA GLU A 161 -12.10 6.75 11.91
C GLU A 161 -12.12 6.18 13.33
N TYR A 162 -11.32 5.14 13.60
CA TYR A 162 -11.15 4.59 14.94
C TYR A 162 -10.64 5.65 15.94
N LEU A 163 -9.64 6.43 15.56
CA LEU A 163 -9.03 7.46 16.42
C LEU A 163 -9.93 8.68 16.66
N GLU A 164 -10.87 8.96 15.76
CA GLU A 164 -11.82 10.07 15.86
C GLU A 164 -13.10 9.68 16.57
N LYS A 165 -13.60 8.46 16.36
CA LYS A 165 -14.92 8.02 16.84
C LYS A 165 -14.85 7.12 18.07
N GLU A 166 -13.83 6.27 18.16
CA GLU A 166 -13.77 5.22 19.18
C GLU A 166 -12.69 5.48 20.25
N ASN A 167 -11.50 5.93 19.85
CA ASN A 167 -10.37 6.14 20.76
C ASN A 167 -9.75 7.53 20.62
N THR A 168 -10.51 8.53 21.07
CA THR A 168 -10.18 9.96 20.97
C THR A 168 -8.98 10.40 21.82
N ASN A 169 -8.50 9.56 22.72
CA ASN A 169 -7.34 9.86 23.57
C ASN A 169 -6.04 9.22 23.08
N CYS A 170 -6.11 8.36 22.06
CA CYS A 170 -4.94 7.68 21.52
C CYS A 170 -3.98 8.67 20.85
N LYS A 171 -2.69 8.41 21.01
CA LYS A 171 -1.58 9.08 20.33
C LYS A 171 -1.13 8.27 19.13
N VAL A 172 -0.62 8.94 18.09
CA VAL A 172 -0.16 8.30 16.86
C VAL A 172 1.23 8.79 16.49
N ALA A 173 2.16 7.87 16.28
CA ALA A 173 3.49 8.15 15.74
C ALA A 173 3.60 7.56 14.33
N PHE A 174 3.93 8.38 13.34
CA PHE A 174 4.28 7.94 11.99
C PHE A 174 5.80 7.89 11.89
N ILE A 175 6.38 6.75 11.52
CA ILE A 175 7.84 6.65 11.30
C ILE A 175 8.07 6.29 9.84
N SER A 176 8.77 7.14 9.09
CA SER A 176 9.09 6.83 7.69
C SER A 176 10.30 7.58 7.15
N ALA A 177 10.97 6.94 6.20
CA ALA A 177 12.02 7.57 5.38
C ALA A 177 11.45 8.49 4.30
N THR A 178 10.20 8.27 3.91
CA THR A 178 9.51 9.05 2.89
C THR A 178 8.16 9.46 3.44
N PRO A 179 8.10 10.31 4.48
CA PRO A 179 6.87 10.63 5.18
C PRO A 179 5.93 11.55 4.37
N PHE A 180 6.14 11.67 3.05
CA PHE A 180 5.51 12.68 2.20
C PHE A 180 3.99 12.55 2.17
N SER A 181 3.48 11.33 2.03
CA SER A 181 2.04 11.07 2.15
C SER A 181 1.47 11.54 3.50
N ALA A 182 2.18 11.29 4.60
CA ALA A 182 1.75 11.70 5.94
C ALA A 182 1.88 13.21 6.17
N LEU A 183 2.95 13.84 5.69
CA LEU A 183 3.19 15.28 5.78
C LEU A 183 2.28 16.09 4.87
N TYR A 184 2.02 15.61 3.65
CA TYR A 184 1.03 16.17 2.74
C TYR A 184 -0.37 16.07 3.35
N SER A 185 -0.69 14.89 3.90
CA SER A 185 -1.87 14.68 4.74
C SER A 185 -1.77 15.37 6.10
N ALA A 186 -0.75 16.17 6.40
CA ALA A 186 -0.68 17.03 7.58
C ALA A 186 -0.64 18.53 7.20
N GLY A 187 -0.64 18.85 5.89
CA GLY A 187 -0.75 20.19 5.35
C GLY A 187 -2.13 20.81 5.55
N ALA A 188 -2.29 22.05 5.08
CA ALA A 188 -3.29 23.03 5.49
C ALA A 188 -4.79 22.65 5.43
N ASP A 189 -5.17 21.45 4.96
CA ASP A 189 -6.56 21.00 4.84
C ASP A 189 -6.79 19.53 5.26
N SER A 190 -5.92 18.94 6.08
CA SER A 190 -6.03 17.52 6.44
C SER A 190 -6.39 17.24 7.90
N ILE A 191 -7.10 16.12 8.11
CA ILE A 191 -7.50 15.53 9.40
C ILE A 191 -6.35 15.54 10.41
N LEU A 192 -5.12 15.19 9.99
CA LEU A 192 -3.95 15.15 10.88
C LEU A 192 -3.62 16.53 11.47
N ARG A 193 -3.90 17.64 10.77
CA ARG A 193 -3.61 18.99 11.28
C ARG A 193 -4.70 19.48 12.23
N HIS A 194 -5.97 19.40 11.83
CA HIS A 194 -7.07 20.02 12.55
C HIS A 194 -7.53 19.25 13.79
N ASN A 195 -7.56 17.91 13.74
CA ASN A 195 -8.06 17.07 14.85
C ASN A 195 -6.94 16.48 15.72
N PHE A 196 -5.72 16.38 15.18
CA PHE A 196 -4.62 15.68 15.84
C PHE A 196 -3.45 16.55 16.28
N LYS A 197 -3.41 17.86 15.98
CA LYS A 197 -2.29 18.76 16.34
C LYS A 197 -0.94 18.10 16.01
N THR A 198 -0.71 17.82 14.73
CA THR A 198 0.47 17.07 14.31
C THR A 198 1.76 17.87 14.57
N SER A 199 2.79 17.20 15.07
CA SER A 199 4.16 17.74 15.15
C SER A 199 5.14 16.96 14.27
N LEU A 200 6.25 17.59 13.90
CA LEU A 200 7.31 17.00 13.09
C LEU A 200 8.57 16.80 13.94
N VAL A 201 9.12 15.59 13.90
CA VAL A 201 10.43 15.28 14.46
C VAL A 201 11.32 14.71 13.35
N PHE A 202 12.44 15.37 13.08
CA PHE A 202 13.50 14.83 12.25
C PHE A 202 14.47 14.00 13.10
N HIS A 203 14.67 12.75 12.72
CA HIS A 203 15.65 11.85 13.33
C HIS A 203 17.04 12.12 12.76
N LYS A 204 17.86 12.80 13.57
CA LYS A 204 19.27 13.02 13.28
C LYS A 204 20.07 11.75 13.62
N THR A 205 20.72 11.17 12.63
CA THR A 205 21.57 9.98 12.80
C THR A 205 22.92 10.31 13.43
N SER A 206 23.67 9.30 13.88
CA SER A 206 25.07 9.48 14.26
C SER A 206 25.96 9.73 13.03
N ASP A 207 27.18 10.20 13.26
CA ASP A 207 28.16 10.48 12.21
C ASP A 207 28.67 9.21 11.51
N GLU A 208 28.43 8.03 12.09
CA GLU A 208 28.78 6.73 11.52
C GLU A 208 27.77 6.25 10.47
N TYR A 209 26.61 6.92 10.36
CA TYR A 209 25.59 6.57 9.39
C TYR A 209 25.97 7.05 7.98
N LEU A 210 26.12 6.11 7.06
CA LEU A 210 26.26 6.40 5.64
C LEU A 210 24.88 6.44 4.98
N GLY A 211 24.32 7.65 4.87
CA GLY A 211 23.06 7.93 4.20
C GLY A 211 23.20 8.33 2.73
N ILE A 212 22.06 8.60 2.08
CA ILE A 212 22.02 9.03 0.67
C ILE A 212 22.73 10.37 0.48
N ARG A 213 22.59 11.31 1.43
CA ARG A 213 23.28 12.61 1.42
C ARG A 213 24.80 12.43 1.43
N GLU A 214 25.28 11.46 2.20
CA GLU A 214 26.71 11.20 2.37
C GLU A 214 27.28 10.50 1.15
N MET A 215 26.56 9.53 0.59
CA MET A 215 26.91 8.90 -0.69
C MET A 215 26.98 9.92 -1.84
N HIS A 216 26.05 10.88 -1.87
CA HIS A 216 26.08 11.96 -2.86
C HIS A 216 27.34 12.83 -2.69
N ARG A 217 27.67 13.25 -1.45
CA ARG A 217 28.90 14.01 -1.14
C ARG A 217 30.18 13.25 -1.50
N ASN A 218 30.18 11.93 -1.31
CA ASN A 218 31.31 11.05 -1.62
C ASN A 218 31.41 10.67 -3.12
N ASN A 219 30.62 11.30 -4.00
CA ASN A 219 30.58 11.01 -5.44
C ASN A 219 30.29 9.54 -5.76
N GLN A 220 29.46 8.88 -4.95
CA GLN A 220 29.07 7.48 -5.14
C GLN A 220 27.92 7.33 -6.14
N ILE A 221 27.24 8.41 -6.53
CA ILE A 221 26.05 8.36 -7.39
C ILE A 221 26.45 8.64 -8.85
N VAL A 222 26.04 7.75 -9.75
CA VAL A 222 26.19 7.90 -11.20
C VAL A 222 24.81 8.13 -11.81
N LYS A 223 24.63 9.27 -12.49
CA LYS A 223 23.36 9.65 -13.12
C LYS A 223 23.02 8.72 -14.28
N LEU A 224 21.84 8.10 -14.22
CA LEU A 224 21.16 7.48 -15.36
C LEU A 224 20.12 8.46 -15.91
N THR A 225 20.20 8.79 -17.20
CA THR A 225 19.14 9.54 -17.89
C THR A 225 17.99 8.62 -18.28
N GLU A 226 16.86 9.18 -18.71
CA GLU A 226 15.70 8.38 -19.11
C GLU A 226 16.01 7.40 -20.25
N GLU A 227 16.93 7.77 -21.15
CA GLU A 227 17.35 6.98 -22.30
C GLU A 227 18.41 5.92 -21.96
N GLN A 228 19.11 6.09 -20.82
CA GLN A 228 20.25 5.24 -20.43
C GLN A 228 19.95 4.32 -19.25
N ARG A 229 18.78 4.47 -18.61
CA ARG A 229 18.44 3.75 -17.36
C ARG A 229 18.13 2.28 -17.54
N ASN A 230 17.67 1.86 -18.71
CA ASN A 230 17.35 0.46 -18.94
C ASN A 230 18.65 -0.34 -19.03
N PHE A 231 18.87 -1.24 -18.07
CA PHE A 231 20.06 -2.10 -18.04
C PHE A 231 20.21 -2.96 -19.31
N CYS A 232 19.09 -3.33 -19.94
CA CYS A 232 19.11 -4.20 -21.11
C CYS A 232 19.57 -3.47 -22.39
N ASP A 233 19.53 -2.14 -22.42
CA ASP A 233 19.95 -1.36 -23.57
C ASP A 233 21.48 -1.20 -23.58
N ASP A 234 22.10 -1.23 -24.77
CA ASP A 234 23.55 -1.00 -24.86
C ASP A 234 23.89 0.44 -24.51
N SER A 235 24.69 0.61 -23.46
CA SER A 235 25.13 1.92 -23.02
C SER A 235 26.55 1.88 -22.46
N LEU A 236 27.24 3.02 -22.54
CA LEU A 236 28.55 3.19 -21.91
C LEU A 236 28.48 2.96 -20.39
N LEU A 237 27.35 3.33 -19.77
CA LEU A 237 27.14 3.16 -18.33
C LEU A 237 26.98 1.69 -17.95
N ARG A 238 26.25 0.89 -18.75
CA ARG A 238 26.18 -0.57 -18.57
C ARG A 238 27.55 -1.22 -18.68
N LYS A 239 28.33 -0.86 -19.70
CA LYS A 239 29.71 -1.35 -19.87
C LYS A 239 30.58 -0.98 -18.68
N ARG A 240 30.43 0.23 -18.15
CA ARG A 240 31.15 0.68 -16.94
C ARG A 240 30.73 -0.10 -15.69
N PHE A 241 29.44 -0.36 -15.51
CA PHE A 241 28.92 -1.18 -14.41
C PHE A 241 29.53 -2.59 -14.43
N ILE A 242 29.47 -3.27 -15.58
CA ILE A 242 30.00 -4.62 -15.75
C ILE A 242 31.52 -4.63 -15.53
N ARG A 243 32.24 -3.66 -16.10
CA ARG A 243 33.69 -3.54 -15.91
C ARG A 243 34.07 -3.36 -14.44
N GLN A 244 33.34 -2.51 -13.70
CA GLN A 244 33.57 -2.32 -12.27
C GLN A 244 33.40 -3.61 -11.47
N PHE A 245 32.41 -4.45 -11.82
CA PHE A 245 32.25 -5.75 -11.20
C PHE A 245 33.46 -6.66 -11.50
N LYS A 246 33.85 -6.77 -12.77
CA LYS A 246 34.95 -7.67 -13.19
C LYS A 246 36.32 -7.24 -12.65
N GLU A 247 36.58 -5.94 -12.62
CA GLU A 247 37.86 -5.36 -12.17
C GLU A 247 37.94 -5.16 -10.65
N HIS A 248 36.85 -5.44 -9.90
CA HIS A 248 36.89 -5.31 -8.44
C HIS A 248 37.85 -6.37 -7.84
N PRO A 249 38.85 -5.93 -7.05
CA PRO A 249 40.02 -6.75 -6.73
C PRO A 249 39.77 -7.82 -5.67
N SER A 250 38.69 -7.71 -4.89
CA SER A 250 38.34 -8.62 -3.81
C SER A 250 36.96 -9.23 -4.04
N SER A 251 36.54 -10.07 -3.10
CA SER A 251 35.14 -10.44 -2.93
C SER A 251 34.23 -9.23 -2.80
N GLY A 252 32.98 -9.41 -3.22
CA GLY A 252 31.97 -8.37 -3.19
C GLY A 252 30.77 -8.75 -4.02
N TRP A 253 29.83 -7.84 -4.15
CA TRP A 253 28.60 -8.13 -4.88
C TRP A 253 28.01 -6.91 -5.55
N SER A 254 27.12 -7.16 -6.51
CA SER A 254 26.39 -6.12 -7.22
C SER A 254 24.90 -6.41 -7.27
N LEU A 255 24.10 -5.35 -7.39
CA LEU A 255 22.65 -5.45 -7.41
C LEU A 255 22.06 -4.74 -8.61
N ILE A 256 21.31 -5.46 -9.43
CA ILE A 256 20.63 -4.92 -10.60
C ILE A 256 19.13 -5.01 -10.37
N ARG A 257 18.43 -3.90 -10.58
CA ARG A 257 16.96 -3.87 -10.61
C ARG A 257 16.48 -3.58 -12.03
N VAL A 258 15.66 -4.48 -12.55
CA VAL A 258 15.08 -4.41 -13.91
C VAL A 258 13.54 -4.54 -13.86
N PRO A 259 12.83 -4.18 -14.94
CA PRO A 259 11.42 -4.55 -15.11
C PRO A 259 11.19 -6.06 -15.03
N SER A 260 9.99 -6.49 -14.63
CA SER A 260 9.67 -7.91 -14.42
C SER A 260 9.86 -8.79 -15.66
N SER A 261 9.64 -8.24 -16.85
CA SER A 261 9.81 -8.93 -18.13
C SER A 261 11.25 -9.00 -18.63
N GLN A 262 12.21 -8.41 -17.92
CA GLN A 262 13.59 -8.23 -18.40
C GLN A 262 14.64 -8.98 -17.58
N ALA A 263 14.27 -9.72 -16.53
CA ALA A 263 15.22 -10.45 -15.69
C ALA A 263 16.07 -11.45 -16.51
N SER A 264 15.44 -12.26 -17.36
CA SER A 264 16.13 -13.25 -18.21
C SER A 264 17.08 -12.57 -19.21
N LEU A 265 16.64 -11.48 -19.83
CA LEU A 265 17.48 -10.71 -20.75
C LEU A 265 18.70 -10.11 -20.04
N ALA A 266 18.52 -9.57 -18.84
CA ALA A 266 19.62 -9.06 -18.04
C ALA A 266 20.62 -10.18 -17.68
N LYS A 267 20.15 -11.39 -17.31
CA LYS A 267 21.01 -12.57 -17.09
C LYS A 267 21.81 -12.90 -18.36
N SER A 268 21.16 -13.00 -19.52
CA SER A 268 21.83 -13.28 -20.80
C SER A 268 22.91 -12.25 -21.13
N ILE A 269 22.64 -10.96 -20.92
CA ILE A 269 23.63 -9.90 -21.16
C ILE A 269 24.87 -10.07 -20.25
N LEU A 270 24.69 -10.41 -18.97
CA LEU A 270 25.83 -10.65 -18.07
C LEU A 270 26.66 -11.86 -18.53
N LEU A 271 26.02 -12.96 -18.93
CA LEU A 271 26.66 -14.15 -19.48
C LEU A 271 27.47 -13.84 -20.75
N GLU A 272 26.87 -13.11 -21.70
CA GLU A 272 27.54 -12.66 -22.94
C GLU A 272 28.75 -11.76 -22.67
N ASN A 273 28.74 -11.03 -21.55
CA ASN A 273 29.87 -10.22 -21.11
C ASN A 273 30.89 -11.01 -20.26
N GLY A 274 30.78 -12.34 -20.23
CA GLY A 274 31.73 -13.25 -19.59
C GLY A 274 31.71 -13.17 -18.08
N ILE A 275 30.52 -13.05 -17.48
CA ILE A 275 30.26 -13.32 -16.06
C ILE A 275 29.74 -14.76 -15.98
N ALA A 276 30.26 -15.55 -15.05
CA ALA A 276 29.90 -16.96 -14.96
C ALA A 276 28.47 -17.14 -14.44
N GLU A 277 27.83 -18.26 -14.76
CA GLU A 277 26.42 -18.47 -14.40
C GLU A 277 26.24 -18.58 -12.88
N GLU A 278 27.18 -19.24 -12.21
CA GLU A 278 27.26 -19.37 -10.75
C GLU A 278 27.38 -18.02 -10.02
N GLN A 279 27.89 -16.98 -10.71
CA GLN A 279 28.00 -15.64 -10.15
C GLN A 279 26.69 -14.84 -10.27
N ILE A 280 25.66 -15.35 -10.94
CA ILE A 280 24.44 -14.60 -11.25
C ILE A 280 23.22 -15.26 -10.61
N MET A 281 22.52 -14.52 -9.76
CA MET A 281 21.29 -14.99 -9.12
C MET A 281 20.11 -14.09 -9.48
N VAL A 282 18.98 -14.67 -9.86
CA VAL A 282 17.72 -13.94 -10.08
C VAL A 282 16.84 -14.10 -8.85
N ILE A 283 16.66 -13.04 -8.08
CA ILE A 283 15.88 -13.10 -6.84
C ILE A 283 14.40 -12.80 -7.12
N GLY A 284 13.53 -13.75 -6.79
CA GLY A 284 12.07 -13.63 -7.00
C GLY A 284 11.30 -14.88 -6.55
N GLN A 285 9.97 -14.78 -6.48
CA GLN A 285 9.09 -15.92 -6.14
C GLN A 285 8.36 -16.50 -7.35
N LYS A 286 8.04 -15.66 -8.35
CA LYS A 286 7.50 -16.07 -9.66
C LYS A 286 7.67 -14.91 -10.64
N LEU A 287 8.45 -15.11 -11.70
CA LEU A 287 8.76 -14.06 -12.67
C LEU A 287 8.35 -14.48 -14.08
N VAL A 288 7.80 -13.55 -14.85
CA VAL A 288 7.40 -13.80 -16.24
C VAL A 288 8.64 -14.09 -17.08
N GLY A 289 8.70 -15.26 -17.71
CA GLY A 289 9.79 -15.65 -18.60
C GLY A 289 11.07 -16.12 -17.91
N VAL A 290 11.04 -16.40 -16.61
CA VAL A 290 12.11 -17.04 -15.85
C VAL A 290 11.57 -18.37 -15.30
N GLU A 291 12.29 -19.46 -15.52
CA GLU A 291 11.94 -20.77 -14.96
C GLU A 291 12.03 -20.74 -13.42
N GLU A 292 11.16 -21.47 -12.72
CA GLU A 292 11.16 -21.49 -11.25
C GLU A 292 12.50 -22.01 -10.68
N SER A 293 13.20 -22.88 -11.40
CA SER A 293 14.54 -23.38 -11.04
C SER A 293 15.62 -22.31 -11.06
N ASP A 294 15.41 -21.23 -11.80
CA ASP A 294 16.37 -20.13 -11.96
C ASP A 294 16.13 -19.01 -10.94
N LEU A 295 15.10 -19.14 -10.10
CA LEU A 295 14.75 -18.19 -9.06
C LEU A 295 15.41 -18.56 -7.73
N ALA A 296 15.96 -17.55 -7.08
CA ALA A 296 16.56 -17.64 -5.75
C ALA A 296 15.77 -16.81 -4.74
N SER A 297 15.78 -17.22 -3.48
CA SER A 297 15.38 -16.37 -2.37
C SER A 297 16.51 -15.41 -1.95
N ILE A 298 16.19 -14.46 -1.07
CA ILE A 298 17.21 -13.56 -0.49
C ILE A 298 18.19 -14.35 0.37
N ASP A 299 17.71 -15.35 1.09
CA ASP A 299 18.56 -16.16 1.97
C ASP A 299 19.47 -17.08 1.15
N ASP A 300 19.03 -17.51 -0.04
CA ASP A 300 19.91 -18.16 -1.01
C ASP A 300 21.01 -17.21 -1.47
N PHE A 301 20.67 -15.98 -1.82
CA PHE A 301 21.65 -14.98 -2.24
C PHE A 301 22.66 -14.61 -1.13
N LYS A 302 22.22 -14.51 0.13
CA LYS A 302 23.12 -14.27 1.27
C LYS A 302 24.10 -15.43 1.45
N ARG A 303 23.62 -16.67 1.34
CA ARG A 303 24.48 -17.87 1.42
C ARG A 303 25.47 -17.94 0.27
N GLU A 304 25.05 -17.60 -0.94
CA GLU A 304 25.95 -17.56 -2.10
C GLU A 304 27.00 -16.45 -1.97
N TYR A 305 26.63 -15.29 -1.45
CA TYR A 305 27.59 -14.24 -1.10
C TYR A 305 28.64 -14.74 -0.10
N GLU A 306 28.23 -15.41 0.98
CA GLU A 306 29.16 -15.98 1.96
C GLU A 306 30.07 -17.04 1.33
N ALA A 307 29.52 -17.88 0.45
CA ALA A 307 30.29 -18.87 -0.30
C ALA A 307 31.32 -18.21 -1.21
N ALA A 308 30.92 -17.27 -2.05
CA ALA A 308 31.80 -16.53 -2.95
C ALA A 308 32.90 -15.78 -2.19
N ALA A 309 32.58 -15.18 -1.03
CA ALA A 309 33.55 -14.50 -0.19
C ALA A 309 34.68 -15.42 0.30
N MET A 310 34.40 -16.72 0.56
CA MET A 310 35.44 -17.69 0.93
C MET A 310 36.44 -17.97 -0.21
N PHE A 311 36.06 -17.71 -1.46
CA PHE A 311 36.90 -17.92 -2.65
C PHE A 311 37.43 -16.60 -3.25
N ASP A 312 37.29 -15.48 -2.54
CA ASP A 312 37.60 -14.13 -3.05
C ASP A 312 36.86 -13.79 -4.36
N ASP A 313 35.66 -14.36 -4.51
CA ASP A 313 34.83 -14.23 -5.70
C ASP A 313 33.66 -13.24 -5.49
N LYS A 314 32.98 -12.91 -6.58
CA LYS A 314 31.95 -11.88 -6.64
C LYS A 314 30.65 -12.44 -7.19
N VAL A 315 29.54 -11.91 -6.69
CA VAL A 315 28.18 -12.32 -7.09
C VAL A 315 27.31 -11.13 -7.52
N ILE A 316 26.38 -11.36 -8.43
CA ILE A 316 25.41 -10.37 -8.90
C ILE A 316 24.00 -10.88 -8.65
N ALA A 317 23.21 -10.08 -7.95
CA ALA A 317 21.77 -10.27 -7.84
C ALA A 317 21.03 -9.46 -8.90
N ILE A 318 20.11 -10.10 -9.63
CA ILE A 318 19.09 -9.46 -10.45
C ILE A 318 17.77 -9.52 -9.69
N THR A 319 17.11 -8.36 -9.55
CA THR A 319 15.81 -8.23 -8.90
C THR A 319 14.84 -7.54 -9.84
N VAL A 320 13.55 -7.83 -9.69
CA VAL A 320 12.50 -7.16 -10.45
C VAL A 320 11.73 -6.12 -9.64
N ALA A 321 10.98 -5.26 -10.33
CA ALA A 321 9.99 -4.39 -9.70
C ALA A 321 9.08 -5.19 -8.75
N GLY A 322 9.11 -4.85 -7.46
CA GLY A 322 8.42 -5.61 -6.41
C GLY A 322 9.34 -6.17 -5.33
N PHE A 323 10.67 -6.04 -5.46
CA PHE A 323 11.58 -6.19 -4.32
C PHE A 323 11.20 -5.15 -3.25
N ARG A 324 10.45 -5.57 -2.22
CA ARG A 324 9.70 -4.70 -1.30
C ARG A 324 10.62 -3.94 -0.32
N ALA A 325 10.14 -2.80 0.17
CA ALA A 325 10.76 -2.09 1.29
C ALA A 325 11.02 -3.05 2.47
N GLY A 326 12.15 -2.90 3.17
CA GLY A 326 12.43 -3.61 4.43
C GLY A 326 13.59 -4.62 4.42
N ILE A 327 14.10 -5.08 3.26
CA ILE A 327 15.21 -6.05 3.25
C ILE A 327 16.52 -5.37 3.69
N ASN A 328 17.18 -5.98 4.67
CA ASN A 328 18.49 -5.60 5.17
C ASN A 328 19.54 -6.67 4.76
N PHE A 329 20.57 -6.25 4.02
CA PHE A 329 21.70 -7.09 3.61
C PHE A 329 22.76 -7.24 4.71
N GLY A 330 22.58 -6.61 5.88
CA GLY A 330 23.57 -6.65 6.97
C GLY A 330 24.77 -5.75 6.70
N GLN A 331 25.61 -5.54 7.72
CA GLN A 331 26.74 -4.62 7.65
C GLN A 331 27.86 -5.12 6.73
N GLU A 332 28.13 -6.42 6.76
CA GLU A 332 29.22 -7.02 5.99
C GLU A 332 28.99 -6.89 4.48
N MET A 333 27.85 -7.35 3.97
CA MET A 333 27.51 -7.19 2.56
C MET A 333 27.52 -5.71 2.15
N LYS A 334 26.99 -4.79 2.96
CA LYS A 334 27.05 -3.36 2.61
C LYS A 334 28.48 -2.83 2.53
N SER A 335 29.38 -3.39 3.36
CA SER A 335 30.79 -3.03 3.36
C SER A 335 31.52 -3.49 2.10
N THR A 336 31.06 -4.56 1.45
CA THR A 336 31.65 -5.17 0.24
C THR A 336 30.82 -4.95 -1.03
N LEU A 337 29.78 -4.12 -0.96
CA LEU A 337 28.96 -3.75 -2.12
C LEU A 337 29.82 -3.01 -3.16
N ILE A 338 29.80 -3.49 -4.41
CA ILE A 338 30.61 -2.97 -5.51
C ILE A 338 29.83 -1.86 -6.23
N ASN A 339 28.67 -2.20 -6.78
CA ASN A 339 27.80 -1.25 -7.45
C ASN A 339 26.34 -1.71 -7.50
N THR A 340 25.46 -0.76 -7.77
CA THR A 340 24.03 -1.03 -7.94
C THR A 340 23.49 -0.33 -9.17
N TRP A 341 22.55 -0.97 -9.87
CA TRP A 341 21.84 -0.38 -11.00
C TRP A 341 20.33 -0.36 -10.76
N ASP A 342 19.68 0.79 -10.94
CA ASP A 342 18.23 0.92 -10.84
C ASP A 342 17.59 1.45 -12.14
N SER A 343 16.80 0.60 -12.80
CA SER A 343 16.09 0.94 -14.04
C SER A 343 14.72 1.62 -13.81
N THR A 344 14.38 2.00 -12.58
CA THR A 344 13.04 2.48 -12.19
C THR A 344 12.73 3.91 -12.68
N ILE A 345 11.50 4.13 -13.16
CA ILE A 345 10.95 5.41 -13.69
C ILE A 345 10.00 6.10 -12.68
N ALA A 346 9.87 5.53 -11.49
CA ALA A 346 8.84 5.91 -10.53
C ALA A 346 9.23 7.17 -9.72
N ASN A 347 8.30 7.62 -8.88
CA ASN A 347 8.47 8.74 -7.95
C ASN A 347 9.72 8.62 -7.04
N ILE A 348 10.07 9.72 -6.37
CA ILE A 348 11.26 9.81 -5.51
C ILE A 348 11.28 8.68 -4.47
N ALA A 349 10.16 8.41 -3.79
CA ALA A 349 10.08 7.33 -2.81
C ALA A 349 10.51 5.97 -3.40
N ALA A 350 10.02 5.62 -4.59
CA ALA A 350 10.36 4.36 -5.23
C ALA A 350 11.83 4.25 -5.68
N ILE A 351 12.53 5.40 -5.86
CA ILE A 351 13.95 5.47 -6.20
C ILE A 351 14.81 5.38 -4.94
N VAL A 352 14.51 6.21 -3.93
CA VAL A 352 15.31 6.20 -2.68
C VAL A 352 15.12 4.89 -1.94
N GLN A 353 13.92 4.30 -1.97
CA GLN A 353 13.62 3.00 -1.35
C GLN A 353 14.16 1.77 -2.09
N ALA A 354 14.76 1.98 -3.25
CA ALA A 354 15.30 0.91 -4.06
C ALA A 354 16.73 0.54 -3.62
N ASN A 355 17.61 0.32 -4.58
CA ASN A 355 18.95 -0.21 -4.34
C ASN A 355 19.82 0.75 -3.51
N ILE A 356 19.73 2.06 -3.76
CA ILE A 356 20.53 3.06 -3.02
C ILE A 356 20.14 3.13 -1.54
N GLY A 357 18.85 3.08 -1.22
CA GLY A 357 18.38 3.06 0.17
C GLY A 357 18.73 1.78 0.91
N ARG A 358 18.87 0.66 0.18
CA ARG A 358 19.34 -0.62 0.76
C ARG A 358 20.84 -0.64 1.03
N ALA A 359 21.58 0.24 0.36
CA ALA A 359 23.00 0.43 0.57
C ALA A 359 23.29 1.35 1.77
N CYS A 360 22.30 2.01 2.37
CA CYS A 360 22.51 2.91 3.50
C CYS A 360 22.82 2.16 4.80
N GLY A 361 23.27 2.85 5.84
CA GLY A 361 23.39 2.31 7.18
C GLY A 361 24.76 2.54 7.82
N TYR A 362 25.05 1.77 8.86
CA TYR A 362 26.26 1.92 9.68
C TYR A 362 27.39 1.05 9.13
N HIS A 363 28.11 1.58 8.12
CA HIS A 363 29.28 0.95 7.51
C HIS A 363 30.13 2.02 6.78
N CYS A 364 31.37 1.67 6.42
CA CYS A 364 32.35 2.64 5.89
C CYS A 364 32.55 2.56 4.36
N ASN A 365 31.62 1.96 3.61
CA ASN A 365 31.79 1.74 2.16
C ASN A 365 31.52 3.00 1.35
N THR A 366 32.57 3.80 1.17
CA THR A 366 32.55 5.04 0.39
C THR A 366 32.94 4.83 -1.08
N GLN A 367 33.18 3.59 -1.51
CA GLN A 367 33.67 3.26 -2.85
C GLN A 367 32.57 2.74 -3.78
N ALA A 368 31.52 2.14 -3.24
CA ALA A 368 30.40 1.61 -4.01
C ALA A 368 29.83 2.67 -4.97
N LYS A 369 29.46 2.26 -6.20
CA LYS A 369 28.82 3.15 -7.19
C LYS A 369 27.35 2.80 -7.40
N HIS A 370 26.48 3.80 -7.34
CA HIS A 370 25.03 3.66 -7.48
C HIS A 370 24.56 4.35 -8.76
N TYR A 371 24.23 3.55 -9.77
CA TYR A 371 23.66 4.00 -11.04
C TYR A 371 22.15 4.17 -10.87
N THR A 372 21.69 5.42 -10.78
CA THR A 372 20.28 5.74 -10.51
C THR A 372 19.93 7.17 -10.98
N ASN A 373 18.69 7.58 -10.78
CA ASN A 373 18.22 8.93 -11.09
C ASN A 373 18.78 9.95 -10.07
N LEU A 374 19.84 10.66 -10.46
CA LEU A 374 20.49 11.66 -9.63
C LEU A 374 19.57 12.84 -9.25
N ASP A 375 18.64 13.22 -10.13
CA ASP A 375 17.77 14.37 -9.90
C ASP A 375 16.77 14.06 -8.78
N ALA A 376 16.23 12.83 -8.75
CA ALA A 376 15.42 12.34 -7.63
C ALA A 376 16.20 12.27 -6.31
N ILE A 377 17.48 11.89 -6.34
CA ILE A 377 18.32 11.90 -5.13
C ILE A 377 18.56 13.32 -4.61
N LYS A 378 18.81 14.28 -5.50
CA LYS A 378 18.96 15.69 -5.13
C LYS A 378 17.68 16.27 -4.57
N ALA A 379 16.53 15.95 -5.19
CA ALA A 379 15.22 16.34 -4.69
C ALA A 379 14.96 15.80 -3.27
N TYR A 380 15.25 14.52 -3.04
CA TYR A 380 15.16 13.92 -1.70
C TYR A 380 16.11 14.59 -0.68
N SER A 381 17.34 14.88 -1.09
CA SER A 381 18.35 15.50 -0.21
C SER A 381 17.98 16.93 0.19
N ASP A 382 17.54 17.76 -0.76
CA ASP A 382 17.07 19.13 -0.50
C ASP A 382 15.89 19.11 0.46
N LEU A 383 15.01 18.13 0.31
CA LEU A 383 13.87 17.97 1.19
C LEU A 383 14.26 17.53 2.61
N LEU A 384 15.15 16.54 2.76
CA LEU A 384 15.64 16.16 4.09
C LEU A 384 16.27 17.36 4.81
N ASN A 385 17.03 18.19 4.10
CA ASN A 385 17.60 19.41 4.68
C ASN A 385 16.50 20.37 5.15
N HIS A 386 15.42 20.53 4.37
CA HIS A 386 14.29 21.35 4.78
C HIS A 386 13.57 20.79 6.02
N LEU A 387 13.32 19.48 6.07
CA LEU A 387 12.68 18.82 7.22
C LEU A 387 13.55 18.89 8.48
N GLU A 388 14.86 18.75 8.33
CA GLU A 388 15.82 18.89 9.43
C GLU A 388 15.82 20.32 10.00
N LEU A 389 15.83 21.34 9.12
CA LEU A 389 15.81 22.76 9.54
C LEU A 389 14.48 23.20 10.17
N ASN A 390 13.38 22.50 9.88
CA ASN A 390 12.04 22.81 10.37
C ASN A 390 11.49 21.81 11.38
N SER A 391 12.35 20.89 11.85
CA SER A 391 12.03 19.98 12.94
C SER A 391 11.53 20.74 14.18
N ASP A 392 10.54 20.18 14.87
CA ASP A 392 9.85 20.73 16.05
C ASP A 392 9.06 22.04 15.86
N LYS A 393 9.12 22.70 14.69
CA LYS A 393 8.40 23.96 14.49
C LYS A 393 6.90 23.79 14.23
N SER A 394 6.48 22.57 13.91
CA SER A 394 5.10 22.21 13.49
C SER A 394 4.54 23.15 12.41
N ASP A 395 5.44 23.76 11.63
CA ASP A 395 5.12 24.68 10.55
C ASP A 395 5.03 23.87 9.26
N PHE A 396 3.82 23.38 9.01
CA PHE A 396 3.47 22.69 7.77
C PHE A 396 2.95 23.68 6.72
N GLU A 397 2.87 24.99 7.03
CA GLU A 397 2.51 26.02 6.04
C GLU A 397 3.70 26.27 5.13
N GLY A 398 3.46 26.21 3.82
CA GLY A 398 4.53 26.34 2.82
C GLY A 398 5.31 25.05 2.52
N LEU A 399 5.13 23.97 3.29
CA LEU A 399 5.72 22.66 2.97
C LEU A 399 5.26 22.15 1.58
N HIS A 400 4.03 22.50 1.18
CA HIS A 400 3.50 22.27 -0.16
C HIS A 400 4.32 22.99 -1.24
N THR A 401 4.52 24.30 -1.09
CA THR A 401 5.28 25.13 -2.02
C THR A 401 6.72 24.62 -2.12
N VAL A 402 7.34 24.23 -1.01
CA VAL A 402 8.68 23.63 -1.02
C VAL A 402 8.70 22.33 -1.81
N PHE A 403 7.69 21.47 -1.68
CA PHE A 403 7.60 20.25 -2.50
C PHE A 403 7.44 20.55 -3.99
N GLU A 404 6.59 21.50 -4.35
CA GLU A 404 6.39 21.93 -5.74
C GLU A 404 7.67 22.53 -6.33
N ASP A 405 8.34 23.42 -5.59
CA ASP A 405 9.58 24.06 -5.99
C ASP A 405 10.70 23.03 -6.20
N ILE A 406 10.84 22.06 -5.29
CA ILE A 406 11.82 20.99 -5.42
C ILE A 406 11.47 20.09 -6.62
N CYS A 407 10.18 19.74 -6.81
CA CYS A 407 9.76 18.93 -7.95
C CYS A 407 10.06 19.63 -9.29
N ALA A 408 9.71 20.90 -9.39
CA ALA A 408 9.94 21.72 -10.58
C ALA A 408 11.44 21.91 -10.86
N LYS A 409 12.24 22.14 -9.81
CA LYS A 409 13.70 22.30 -9.93
C LYS A 409 14.41 21.08 -10.51
N TYR A 410 13.91 19.88 -10.22
CA TYR A 410 14.56 18.61 -10.59
C TYR A 410 13.81 17.80 -11.65
N ASP A 411 12.71 18.33 -12.20
CA ASP A 411 11.87 17.66 -13.20
C ASP A 411 11.43 16.24 -12.78
N VAL A 412 10.96 16.14 -11.53
CA VAL A 412 10.52 14.88 -10.93
C VAL A 412 9.01 14.85 -10.77
N ARG A 413 8.38 13.73 -11.16
CA ARG A 413 6.92 13.59 -11.30
C ARG A 413 6.13 13.62 -9.99
N GLY A 414 6.81 13.56 -8.84
CA GLY A 414 6.22 13.52 -7.52
C GLY A 414 7.04 12.73 -6.51
N PHE A 415 6.71 12.89 -5.23
CA PHE A 415 7.46 12.28 -4.13
C PHE A 415 6.98 10.86 -3.76
N ASP A 416 5.71 10.52 -3.97
CA ASP A 416 5.11 9.27 -3.50
C ASP A 416 4.04 8.70 -4.47
N ARG A 417 3.60 7.45 -4.28
CA ARG A 417 2.57 6.82 -5.12
C ARG A 417 1.20 7.42 -4.78
N GLY A 418 0.63 8.16 -5.72
CA GLY A 418 -0.66 8.85 -5.54
C GLY A 418 -0.55 10.38 -5.47
N ILE A 419 0.67 10.92 -5.41
CA ILE A 419 0.95 12.36 -5.53
C ILE A 419 1.70 12.56 -6.85
N SER A 420 0.98 12.98 -7.90
CA SER A 420 1.57 13.41 -9.16
C SER A 420 1.47 14.93 -9.28
N ILE A 421 2.61 15.60 -9.46
CA ILE A 421 2.65 17.05 -9.74
C ILE A 421 3.00 17.17 -11.23
N ALA A 422 2.01 17.43 -12.07
CA ALA A 422 2.21 17.67 -13.49
C ALA A 422 2.42 19.17 -13.74
N PRO A 423 3.38 19.59 -14.59
CA PRO A 423 3.70 21.01 -14.87
C PRO A 423 2.62 21.73 -15.67
N GLN A 424 1.61 21.01 -16.14
CA GLN A 424 0.34 21.56 -16.61
C GLN A 424 -0.79 20.85 -15.89
N VAL A 425 -1.77 21.64 -15.45
CA VAL A 425 -3.05 21.10 -15.02
C VAL A 425 -3.73 20.48 -16.25
N GLU A 426 -3.42 19.20 -16.53
CA GLU A 426 -4.36 18.39 -17.26
C GLU A 426 -5.52 18.12 -16.32
N TYR A 427 -6.58 18.93 -16.49
CA TYR A 427 -7.89 18.63 -15.95
C TYR A 427 -8.32 17.24 -16.44
N THR A 428 -8.00 16.21 -15.67
CA THR A 428 -8.86 15.04 -15.63
C THR A 428 -10.00 15.41 -14.69
N ALA A 429 -10.96 16.17 -15.24
CA ALA A 429 -12.26 16.32 -14.62
C ALA A 429 -12.72 14.91 -14.23
N SER A 430 -12.91 14.68 -12.92
CA SER A 430 -13.63 13.51 -12.47
C SER A 430 -14.95 13.51 -13.23
N ARG A 431 -15.08 12.61 -14.20
CA ARG A 431 -16.34 12.45 -14.94
C ARG A 431 -17.44 11.91 -14.03
N LYS A 432 -17.14 11.54 -12.78
CA LYS A 432 -18.11 10.96 -11.86
C LYS A 432 -19.11 12.04 -11.46
N LYS A 433 -20.33 11.94 -12.01
CA LYS A 433 -21.45 12.80 -11.63
C LYS A 433 -21.82 12.57 -10.17
N ASP A 434 -22.49 13.55 -9.57
CA ASP A 434 -23.09 13.38 -8.24
C ASP A 434 -24.02 12.17 -8.23
N ASP A 435 -23.81 11.28 -7.26
CA ASP A 435 -24.57 10.04 -7.05
C ASP A 435 -25.11 9.94 -5.61
N SER A 436 -25.42 11.09 -5.01
CA SER A 436 -25.97 11.18 -3.65
C SER A 436 -27.40 10.63 -3.56
N LYS A 437 -28.19 10.75 -4.64
CA LYS A 437 -29.56 10.24 -4.69
C LYS A 437 -29.56 8.72 -4.58
N THR A 438 -30.23 8.24 -3.54
CA THR A 438 -30.24 6.82 -3.17
C THR A 438 -31.60 6.21 -3.47
N TYR A 439 -31.57 5.10 -4.20
CA TYR A 439 -32.76 4.34 -4.57
C TYR A 439 -32.69 2.96 -3.93
N LEU A 440 -33.85 2.43 -3.55
CA LEU A 440 -33.97 1.03 -3.15
C LEU A 440 -34.02 0.14 -4.40
N THR A 441 -33.81 -1.15 -4.22
CA THR A 441 -33.97 -2.15 -5.27
C THR A 441 -35.40 -2.67 -5.21
N GLY A 442 -36.15 -2.53 -6.30
CA GLY A 442 -37.57 -2.94 -6.36
C GLY A 442 -37.74 -4.46 -6.46
N GLY A 443 -36.68 -5.16 -6.84
CA GLY A 443 -36.65 -6.62 -6.97
C GLY A 443 -35.61 -7.05 -8.00
N TYR A 444 -35.57 -8.35 -8.27
CA TYR A 444 -34.70 -8.92 -9.29
C TYR A 444 -35.40 -10.04 -10.06
N ILE A 445 -34.88 -10.38 -11.23
CA ILE A 445 -35.21 -11.60 -11.98
C ILE A 445 -33.93 -12.24 -12.51
N ALA A 446 -33.87 -13.57 -12.52
CA ALA A 446 -32.86 -14.32 -13.24
C ALA A 446 -33.55 -15.06 -14.40
N VAL A 447 -33.00 -14.95 -15.62
CA VAL A 447 -33.56 -15.60 -16.82
C VAL A 447 -32.45 -16.26 -17.64
N PRO A 448 -32.76 -17.37 -18.34
CA PRO A 448 -31.83 -17.97 -19.29
C PRO A 448 -31.68 -17.08 -20.54
N GLY A 449 -30.50 -17.06 -21.15
CA GLY A 449 -30.18 -16.22 -22.29
C GLY A 449 -30.83 -16.67 -23.60
N LYS A 450 -31.13 -17.98 -23.73
CA LYS A 450 -31.85 -18.60 -24.85
C LYS A 450 -31.37 -18.06 -26.20
N LEU A 451 -30.06 -17.95 -26.38
CA LEU A 451 -29.47 -17.29 -27.55
C LEU A 451 -29.71 -18.07 -28.85
N ILE A 452 -30.03 -19.36 -28.73
CA ILE A 452 -30.33 -20.27 -29.87
C ILE A 452 -31.77 -20.07 -30.40
N ASP A 453 -32.70 -19.58 -29.58
CA ASP A 453 -34.10 -19.33 -29.98
C ASP A 453 -34.35 -17.80 -30.07
N PRO A 454 -34.22 -17.18 -31.25
CA PRO A 454 -34.36 -15.73 -31.40
C PRO A 454 -35.74 -15.21 -30.99
N THR A 455 -36.75 -16.09 -31.08
CA THR A 455 -38.17 -15.78 -30.84
C THR A 455 -38.66 -16.14 -29.45
N PHE A 456 -37.75 -16.55 -28.56
CA PHE A 456 -38.10 -16.94 -27.20
C PHE A 456 -38.86 -15.84 -26.45
N ASP A 457 -40.01 -16.20 -25.86
CA ASP A 457 -40.90 -15.27 -25.18
C ASP A 457 -40.52 -15.10 -23.70
N TYR A 458 -39.87 -13.98 -23.38
CA TYR A 458 -39.49 -13.63 -22.00
C TYR A 458 -40.65 -13.14 -21.14
N SER A 459 -41.84 -12.92 -21.71
CA SER A 459 -43.03 -12.56 -20.92
C SER A 459 -43.47 -13.67 -19.96
N LEU A 460 -42.96 -14.89 -20.17
CA LEU A 460 -43.06 -16.03 -19.26
C LEU A 460 -42.36 -15.79 -17.91
N TYR A 461 -41.28 -14.99 -17.89
CA TYR A 461 -40.49 -14.71 -16.68
C TYR A 461 -40.87 -13.40 -16.00
N THR A 462 -41.30 -12.40 -16.78
CA THR A 462 -41.67 -11.10 -16.24
C THR A 462 -42.69 -10.38 -17.10
N LYS A 463 -43.60 -9.63 -16.46
CA LYS A 463 -44.52 -8.70 -17.14
C LYS A 463 -44.01 -7.27 -17.15
N ASN A 464 -42.86 -7.00 -16.51
CA ASN A 464 -42.27 -5.68 -16.46
C ASN A 464 -41.65 -5.34 -17.82
N GLN A 465 -42.22 -4.35 -18.51
CA GLN A 465 -41.80 -3.93 -19.84
C GLN A 465 -40.34 -3.45 -19.87
N GLU A 466 -39.84 -2.80 -18.81
CA GLU A 466 -38.44 -2.36 -18.75
C GLU A 466 -37.48 -3.56 -18.68
N LEU A 467 -37.84 -4.60 -17.93
CA LEU A 467 -37.02 -5.80 -17.84
C LEU A 467 -37.03 -6.58 -19.16
N LEU A 468 -38.19 -6.66 -19.83
CA LEU A 468 -38.30 -7.28 -21.16
C LEU A 468 -37.46 -6.53 -22.20
N GLU A 469 -37.52 -5.20 -22.22
CA GLU A 469 -36.70 -4.39 -23.11
C GLU A 469 -35.20 -4.53 -22.81
N ALA A 470 -34.81 -4.58 -21.53
CA ALA A 470 -33.43 -4.78 -21.13
C ALA A 470 -32.88 -6.14 -21.58
N ILE A 471 -33.66 -7.21 -21.42
CA ILE A 471 -33.31 -8.55 -21.91
C ILE A 471 -33.10 -8.51 -23.43
N ASN A 472 -34.01 -7.89 -24.18
CA ASN A 472 -33.89 -7.80 -25.64
C ASN A 472 -32.62 -7.05 -26.09
N LEU A 473 -32.26 -5.95 -25.42
CA LEU A 473 -31.05 -5.19 -25.73
C LEU A 473 -29.77 -5.98 -25.42
N ILE A 474 -29.74 -6.71 -24.30
CA ILE A 474 -28.61 -7.57 -23.92
C ILE A 474 -28.44 -8.72 -24.92
N ARG A 475 -29.54 -9.39 -25.30
CA ARG A 475 -29.53 -10.46 -26.31
C ARG A 475 -29.07 -9.96 -27.67
N ALA A 476 -29.55 -8.79 -28.10
CA ALA A 476 -29.13 -8.17 -29.35
C ALA A 476 -27.61 -7.90 -29.40
N GLU A 477 -27.00 -7.46 -28.29
CA GLU A 477 -25.55 -7.27 -28.22
C GLU A 477 -24.79 -8.62 -28.20
N LEU A 478 -25.33 -9.66 -27.55
CA LEU A 478 -24.74 -11.00 -27.57
C LEU A 478 -24.76 -11.65 -28.97
N LEU A 479 -25.84 -11.45 -29.71
CA LEU A 479 -26.08 -12.02 -31.06
C LEU A 479 -25.53 -11.16 -32.21
N LYS A 480 -24.93 -10.01 -31.91
CA LYS A 480 -24.35 -9.12 -32.91
C LYS A 480 -23.17 -9.80 -33.63
N ASP A 481 -22.99 -9.49 -34.92
CA ASP A 481 -21.90 -10.01 -35.77
C ASP A 481 -22.02 -11.52 -36.09
N ASP A 482 -23.20 -11.97 -36.54
CA ASP A 482 -23.52 -13.35 -37.00
C ASP A 482 -23.55 -14.47 -35.91
N GLY A 483 -23.75 -14.12 -34.64
CA GLY A 483 -24.07 -15.08 -33.58
C GLY A 483 -23.33 -14.84 -32.26
N PRO A 484 -23.55 -15.68 -31.24
CA PRO A 484 -22.87 -15.52 -29.96
C PRO A 484 -21.38 -15.87 -30.09
N LEU A 485 -20.55 -14.84 -30.21
CA LEU A 485 -19.09 -14.99 -30.30
C LEU A 485 -18.41 -14.60 -28.99
N ARG A 486 -17.31 -15.29 -28.65
CA ARG A 486 -16.44 -14.89 -27.54
C ARG A 486 -15.82 -13.53 -27.82
N LYS A 487 -16.20 -12.51 -27.03
CA LYS A 487 -15.82 -11.11 -27.27
C LYS A 487 -15.36 -10.42 -26.00
N GLN A 488 -14.35 -9.57 -26.14
CA GLN A 488 -13.88 -8.70 -25.06
C GLN A 488 -14.56 -7.34 -25.13
N GLY A 489 -14.75 -6.71 -23.96
CA GLY A 489 -15.14 -5.30 -23.90
C GLY A 489 -16.53 -4.97 -24.44
N ARG A 490 -17.48 -5.90 -24.28
CA ARG A 490 -18.90 -5.67 -24.57
C ARG A 490 -19.41 -4.46 -23.77
N ALA A 491 -20.30 -3.69 -24.38
CA ALA A 491 -20.94 -2.54 -23.76
C ALA A 491 -22.23 -2.21 -24.50
N LEU A 492 -23.29 -1.87 -23.76
CA LEU A 492 -24.50 -1.28 -24.31
C LEU A 492 -24.21 0.20 -24.57
N LYS A 493 -23.98 0.59 -25.83
CA LYS A 493 -23.55 1.95 -26.22
C LYS A 493 -24.69 2.72 -26.88
N GLY A 494 -24.92 3.95 -26.42
CA GLY A 494 -25.86 4.90 -27.01
C GLY A 494 -26.80 5.52 -25.97
N GLU A 495 -27.21 6.79 -26.17
CA GLU A 495 -28.07 7.52 -25.23
C GLU A 495 -29.39 6.79 -24.94
N HIS A 496 -29.97 6.13 -25.95
CA HIS A 496 -31.21 5.36 -25.83
C HIS A 496 -31.10 4.11 -24.95
N GLN A 497 -29.89 3.64 -24.62
CA GLN A 497 -29.64 2.47 -23.76
C GLN A 497 -29.00 2.84 -22.42
N ASN A 498 -28.76 4.14 -22.17
CA ASN A 498 -28.06 4.61 -20.97
C ASN A 498 -28.82 4.28 -19.68
N TRP A 499 -30.10 3.92 -19.76
CA TRP A 499 -30.91 3.51 -18.61
C TRP A 499 -30.60 2.09 -18.09
N ILE A 500 -29.82 1.30 -18.83
CA ILE A 500 -29.33 -0.01 -18.41
C ILE A 500 -27.85 0.09 -18.06
N LYS A 501 -27.47 -0.47 -16.92
CA LYS A 501 -26.07 -0.78 -16.63
C LYS A 501 -25.85 -2.29 -16.80
N ALA A 502 -24.85 -2.68 -17.58
CA ALA A 502 -24.54 -4.07 -17.86
C ALA A 502 -23.11 -4.41 -17.42
N GLN A 503 -22.99 -5.43 -16.56
CA GLN A 503 -21.73 -6.07 -16.18
C GLN A 503 -21.61 -7.40 -16.93
N TRP A 504 -20.65 -7.46 -17.85
CA TRP A 504 -20.35 -8.65 -18.63
C TRP A 504 -19.35 -9.53 -17.88
N VAL A 505 -19.89 -10.50 -17.13
CA VAL A 505 -19.11 -11.38 -16.26
C VAL A 505 -18.33 -12.38 -17.12
N ASN A 506 -17.02 -12.42 -16.94
CA ASN A 506 -16.09 -13.36 -17.58
C ASN A 506 -15.39 -14.22 -16.52
N GLY A 507 -14.53 -15.15 -16.95
CA GLY A 507 -13.87 -16.12 -16.06
C GLY A 507 -13.00 -15.51 -14.95
N VAL A 508 -12.49 -14.29 -15.13
CA VAL A 508 -11.69 -13.59 -14.10
C VAL A 508 -12.59 -12.97 -13.04
N THR A 509 -13.73 -12.41 -13.47
CA THR A 509 -14.63 -11.66 -12.59
C THR A 509 -15.72 -12.52 -11.95
N TYR A 510 -15.91 -13.74 -12.45
CA TYR A 510 -16.95 -14.65 -11.98
C TYR A 510 -16.74 -15.01 -10.51
N ASP A 511 -15.59 -15.60 -10.19
CA ASP A 511 -15.20 -15.98 -8.84
C ASP A 511 -13.68 -15.79 -8.66
N ASP A 512 -13.30 -14.66 -8.07
CA ASP A 512 -11.91 -14.38 -7.67
C ASP A 512 -11.65 -14.72 -6.19
N TYR A 513 -12.56 -15.48 -5.56
CA TYR A 513 -12.56 -15.84 -4.14
C TYR A 513 -12.62 -14.65 -3.16
N THR A 514 -13.00 -13.45 -3.64
CA THR A 514 -13.28 -12.30 -2.80
C THR A 514 -14.79 -12.10 -2.61
N PRO A 515 -15.23 -11.46 -1.50
CA PRO A 515 -16.64 -11.08 -1.34
C PRO A 515 -17.16 -10.12 -2.42
N SER A 516 -16.26 -9.46 -3.17
CA SER A 516 -16.59 -8.51 -4.23
C SER A 516 -16.75 -9.13 -5.62
N CYS A 517 -16.51 -10.44 -5.79
CA CYS A 517 -16.67 -11.10 -7.08
C CYS A 517 -18.13 -11.08 -7.58
N ALA A 518 -18.33 -11.31 -8.88
CA ALA A 518 -19.67 -11.24 -9.47
C ALA A 518 -20.61 -12.32 -8.89
N LYS A 519 -20.11 -13.53 -8.64
CA LYS A 519 -20.89 -14.61 -8.00
C LYS A 519 -21.32 -14.22 -6.58
N SER A 520 -20.38 -13.88 -5.70
CA SER A 520 -20.68 -13.55 -4.31
C SER A 520 -21.66 -12.37 -4.19
N ARG A 521 -21.47 -11.31 -4.98
CA ARG A 521 -22.39 -10.16 -4.98
C ARG A 521 -23.78 -10.51 -5.50
N ALA A 522 -23.87 -11.34 -6.54
CA ALA A 522 -25.17 -11.80 -7.04
C ALA A 522 -25.94 -12.53 -5.93
N LEU A 523 -25.30 -13.52 -5.27
CA LEU A 523 -25.91 -14.29 -4.19
C LEU A 523 -26.27 -13.43 -2.98
N GLU A 524 -25.39 -12.52 -2.57
CA GLU A 524 -25.64 -11.62 -1.45
C GLU A 524 -26.91 -10.81 -1.70
N PHE A 525 -26.99 -10.11 -2.83
CA PHE A 525 -28.12 -9.23 -3.10
C PHE A 525 -29.43 -10.00 -3.35
N THR A 526 -29.40 -11.14 -4.05
CA THR A 526 -30.61 -11.94 -4.26
C THR A 526 -31.10 -12.54 -2.94
N THR A 527 -30.20 -13.04 -2.09
CA THR A 527 -30.55 -13.60 -0.78
C THR A 527 -31.19 -12.54 0.13
N LEU A 528 -30.61 -11.35 0.20
CA LEU A 528 -31.17 -10.24 0.98
C LEU A 528 -32.58 -9.86 0.49
N LEU A 529 -32.77 -9.79 -0.83
CA LEU A 529 -34.08 -9.48 -1.42
C LEU A 529 -35.10 -10.60 -1.18
N ASP A 530 -34.71 -11.87 -1.25
CA ASP A 530 -35.59 -13.02 -0.97
C ASP A 530 -36.02 -13.08 0.51
N GLN A 531 -35.16 -12.59 1.41
CA GLN A 531 -35.46 -12.45 2.84
C GLN A 531 -36.34 -11.22 3.14
N GLY A 532 -36.66 -10.41 2.12
CA GLY A 532 -37.43 -9.17 2.27
C GLY A 532 -36.62 -8.01 2.85
N GLU A 533 -35.29 -8.12 2.88
CA GLU A 533 -34.43 -7.02 3.32
C GLU A 533 -34.27 -5.96 2.21
N SER A 534 -34.19 -4.70 2.63
CA SER A 534 -34.02 -3.59 1.70
C SER A 534 -32.56 -3.48 1.22
N VAL A 535 -32.35 -3.60 -0.09
CA VAL A 535 -31.02 -3.40 -0.70
C VAL A 535 -30.99 -2.07 -1.47
N GLU A 536 -29.99 -1.23 -1.19
CA GLU A 536 -29.76 0.00 -1.97
C GLU A 536 -29.36 -0.35 -3.41
N PHE A 537 -30.10 0.16 -4.39
CA PHE A 537 -29.80 -0.03 -5.80
C PHE A 537 -28.43 0.57 -6.18
N ASN A 538 -28.03 1.66 -5.51
CA ASN A 538 -26.71 2.25 -5.66
C ASN A 538 -25.56 1.33 -5.20
N LYS A 539 -25.82 0.34 -4.32
CA LYS A 539 -24.80 -0.67 -3.98
C LYS A 539 -24.67 -1.71 -5.07
N ILE A 540 -25.74 -1.98 -5.82
CA ILE A 540 -25.77 -2.94 -6.92
C ILE A 540 -25.17 -2.34 -8.20
N VAL A 541 -25.52 -1.09 -8.52
CA VAL A 541 -25.02 -0.35 -9.69
C VAL A 541 -23.63 0.22 -9.41
N ASN A 542 -22.65 -0.11 -10.26
CA ASN A 542 -21.36 0.57 -10.29
C ASN A 542 -21.31 1.54 -11.48
N PRO A 543 -21.76 2.80 -11.35
CA PRO A 543 -21.79 3.73 -12.48
C PRO A 543 -20.36 4.04 -12.96
N GLY A 544 -20.19 4.10 -14.29
CA GLY A 544 -18.90 4.45 -14.89
C GLY A 544 -18.59 5.95 -14.77
N GLY A 545 -17.37 6.37 -15.13
CA GLY A 545 -17.05 7.80 -15.21
C GLY A 545 -17.92 8.49 -16.27
N GLY A 546 -18.87 9.32 -15.82
CA GLY A 546 -19.83 10.05 -16.66
C GLY A 546 -21.30 9.73 -16.36
N GLU A 547 -21.57 8.71 -15.54
CA GLU A 547 -22.91 8.18 -15.26
C GLU A 547 -23.30 8.42 -13.79
N SER A 548 -24.59 8.52 -13.51
CA SER A 548 -25.16 8.43 -12.16
C SER A 548 -26.11 7.22 -12.07
N THR A 549 -26.38 6.73 -10.86
CA THR A 549 -27.39 5.71 -10.58
C THR A 549 -28.80 6.24 -10.89
N GLU A 550 -29.02 7.56 -10.78
CA GLU A 550 -30.27 8.21 -11.21
C GLU A 550 -30.56 8.02 -12.70
N ASP A 551 -29.53 7.94 -13.53
CA ASP A 551 -29.70 7.68 -14.97
C ASP A 551 -30.07 6.21 -15.25
N LYS A 552 -29.90 5.29 -14.27
CA LYS A 552 -30.10 3.85 -14.44
C LYS A 552 -31.44 3.40 -13.84
N ARG A 553 -32.23 2.65 -14.63
CA ARG A 553 -33.44 1.97 -14.16
C ARG A 553 -33.23 0.48 -13.96
N VAL A 554 -32.27 -0.12 -14.67
CA VAL A 554 -31.96 -1.54 -14.60
C VAL A 554 -30.45 -1.77 -14.50
N MET A 555 -30.05 -2.71 -13.64
CA MET A 555 -28.69 -3.26 -13.56
C MET A 555 -28.73 -4.73 -13.97
N ALA A 556 -27.86 -5.12 -14.89
CA ALA A 556 -27.73 -6.48 -15.37
C ALA A 556 -26.35 -7.05 -15.07
N SER A 557 -26.30 -8.23 -14.47
CA SER A 557 -25.13 -9.10 -14.41
C SER A 557 -25.33 -10.23 -15.43
N ILE A 558 -24.49 -10.23 -16.47
CA ILE A 558 -24.59 -11.18 -17.58
C ILE A 558 -23.48 -12.21 -17.43
N PHE A 559 -23.85 -13.41 -16.99
CA PHE A 559 -22.98 -14.58 -16.90
C PHE A 559 -23.04 -15.32 -18.22
N SER A 560 -21.92 -15.50 -18.91
CA SER A 560 -21.94 -16.11 -20.25
C SER A 560 -20.59 -16.68 -20.64
N VAL A 561 -20.60 -17.85 -21.29
CA VAL A 561 -19.40 -18.45 -21.91
C VAL A 561 -18.83 -17.60 -23.06
N TYR A 562 -19.59 -16.63 -23.56
CA TYR A 562 -19.22 -15.71 -24.65
C TYR A 562 -18.56 -14.42 -24.18
N ASN A 563 -18.42 -14.22 -22.86
CA ASN A 563 -17.69 -13.07 -22.30
C ASN A 563 -16.22 -13.42 -22.10
N LEU A 564 -15.32 -12.64 -22.71
CA LEU A 564 -13.88 -12.86 -22.64
C LEU A 564 -13.16 -11.71 -21.93
N SER A 565 -12.28 -12.06 -20.97
CA SER A 565 -11.46 -11.09 -20.25
C SER A 565 -10.37 -10.45 -21.12
N ARG A 566 -10.12 -9.16 -20.89
CA ARG A 566 -8.97 -8.41 -21.44
C ARG A 566 -7.65 -8.76 -20.76
N GLN A 567 -7.68 -9.39 -19.58
CA GLN A 567 -6.48 -9.88 -18.91
C GLN A 567 -5.99 -11.13 -19.63
N ILE A 568 -4.90 -10.99 -20.38
CA ILE A 568 -4.35 -12.06 -21.22
C ILE A 568 -3.69 -13.14 -20.35
N ASP A 569 -3.10 -12.72 -19.22
CA ASP A 569 -2.32 -13.60 -18.32
C ASP A 569 -3.20 -14.35 -17.30
N ALA A 570 -4.52 -14.14 -17.32
CA ALA A 570 -5.41 -14.79 -16.36
C ALA A 570 -5.62 -16.26 -16.71
N PHE A 571 -5.56 -17.14 -15.70
CA PHE A 571 -5.72 -18.59 -15.84
C PHE A 571 -7.07 -18.98 -16.49
N LYS A 572 -8.17 -18.36 -16.05
CA LYS A 572 -9.53 -18.57 -16.58
C LYS A 572 -10.07 -17.26 -17.16
N ARG A 573 -10.03 -17.11 -18.49
CA ARG A 573 -10.40 -15.84 -19.17
C ARG A 573 -11.87 -15.74 -19.57
N SER A 574 -12.54 -16.87 -19.75
CA SER A 574 -13.98 -16.99 -20.03
C SER A 574 -14.60 -17.97 -19.06
N MET A 575 -15.89 -17.83 -18.82
CA MET A 575 -16.63 -18.85 -18.07
C MET A 575 -16.76 -20.14 -18.88
N ASP A 576 -16.95 -21.27 -18.21
CA ASP A 576 -17.24 -22.58 -18.81
C ASP A 576 -18.62 -23.11 -18.41
N GLU A 577 -18.99 -24.27 -18.94
CA GLU A 577 -20.30 -24.88 -18.69
C GLU A 577 -20.52 -25.23 -17.21
N GLU A 578 -19.45 -25.54 -16.47
CA GLU A 578 -19.52 -25.81 -15.03
C GLU A 578 -19.87 -24.52 -14.25
N ASP A 579 -19.24 -23.40 -14.58
CA ASP A 579 -19.59 -22.10 -13.99
C ASP A 579 -21.06 -21.72 -14.24
N LEU A 580 -21.55 -21.97 -15.47
CA LEU A 580 -22.92 -21.64 -15.85
C LEU A 580 -23.92 -22.56 -15.14
N ALA A 581 -23.61 -23.85 -15.02
CA ALA A 581 -24.42 -24.80 -14.26
C ALA A 581 -24.46 -24.45 -12.76
N GLU A 582 -23.32 -24.01 -12.18
CA GLU A 582 -23.24 -23.55 -10.80
C GLU A 582 -24.15 -22.34 -10.57
N ILE A 583 -23.96 -21.26 -11.34
CA ILE A 583 -24.74 -20.03 -11.13
C ILE A 583 -26.23 -20.21 -11.48
N ALA A 584 -26.56 -21.05 -12.46
CA ALA A 584 -27.95 -21.36 -12.79
C ALA A 584 -28.66 -22.08 -11.62
N SER A 585 -27.97 -23.05 -11.00
CA SER A 585 -28.45 -23.74 -9.80
C SER A 585 -28.64 -22.78 -8.63
N LEU A 586 -27.64 -21.93 -8.37
CA LEU A 586 -27.68 -20.99 -7.25
C LEU A 586 -28.78 -19.91 -7.40
N LEU A 587 -29.07 -19.48 -8.62
CA LEU A 587 -30.14 -18.52 -8.92
C LEU A 587 -31.50 -19.19 -9.20
N ASN A 588 -31.58 -20.52 -9.08
CA ASN A 588 -32.77 -21.31 -9.37
C ASN A 588 -33.39 -21.01 -10.75
N VAL A 589 -32.55 -20.97 -11.79
CA VAL A 589 -32.94 -20.71 -13.17
C VAL A 589 -32.57 -21.90 -14.06
N GLU A 590 -33.28 -22.05 -15.17
CA GLU A 590 -32.98 -23.09 -16.16
C GLU A 590 -31.53 -22.97 -16.67
N SER A 591 -30.84 -24.11 -16.77
CA SER A 591 -29.46 -24.16 -17.30
C SER A 591 -29.42 -23.68 -18.75
N ASP A 592 -28.47 -22.80 -19.05
CA ASP A 592 -28.27 -22.18 -20.35
C ASP A 592 -26.79 -21.74 -20.46
N ASP A 593 -26.29 -21.49 -21.67
CA ASP A 593 -24.91 -21.03 -21.89
C ASP A 593 -24.70 -19.56 -21.47
N THR A 594 -25.81 -18.89 -21.16
CA THR A 594 -25.88 -17.51 -20.71
C THR A 594 -26.99 -17.36 -19.67
N ILE A 595 -26.69 -16.78 -18.51
CA ILE A 595 -27.68 -16.40 -17.49
C ILE A 595 -27.66 -14.88 -17.32
N ILE A 596 -28.85 -14.27 -17.35
CA ILE A 596 -29.02 -12.83 -17.20
C ILE A 596 -29.74 -12.56 -15.87
N LEU A 597 -29.03 -11.95 -14.92
CA LEU A 597 -29.58 -11.49 -13.66
C LEU A 597 -29.83 -9.98 -13.73
N LEU A 598 -31.08 -9.57 -13.56
CA LEU A 598 -31.50 -8.17 -13.65
C LEU A 598 -32.06 -7.69 -12.33
N TYR A 599 -31.61 -6.52 -11.88
CA TYR A 599 -32.18 -5.78 -10.77
C TYR A 599 -32.91 -4.56 -11.30
N VAL A 600 -34.12 -4.32 -10.79
CA VAL A 600 -34.90 -3.12 -11.12
C VAL A 600 -34.75 -2.08 -10.03
N ARG A 601 -34.58 -0.82 -10.42
CA ARG A 601 -34.59 0.29 -9.48
C ARG A 601 -35.99 0.43 -8.88
N GLY A 602 -36.05 0.44 -7.56
CA GLY A 602 -37.24 0.70 -6.78
C GLY A 602 -37.37 2.17 -6.39
N ASP A 603 -38.08 2.39 -5.29
CA ASP A 603 -38.42 3.74 -4.86
C ASP A 603 -37.20 4.56 -4.43
N TYR A 604 -37.30 5.86 -4.69
CA TYR A 604 -36.35 6.83 -4.16
C TYR A 604 -36.48 6.90 -2.63
N SER A 605 -35.35 6.80 -1.92
CA SER A 605 -35.33 6.92 -0.47
C SER A 605 -34.90 8.32 -0.06
N GLU A 606 -35.87 9.15 0.32
CA GLU A 606 -35.60 10.48 0.89
C GLU A 606 -34.72 10.39 2.13
N LYS A 607 -34.99 9.42 3.01
CA LYS A 607 -34.21 9.22 4.23
C LYS A 607 -32.76 8.85 3.95
N LEU A 608 -32.50 7.83 3.13
CA LEU A 608 -31.13 7.42 2.80
C LEU A 608 -30.42 8.48 1.96
N THR A 609 -31.15 9.17 1.08
CA THR A 609 -30.59 10.30 0.34
C THR A 609 -30.24 11.44 1.27
N TYR A 610 -31.09 11.79 2.24
CA TYR A 610 -30.79 12.80 3.24
C TYR A 610 -29.64 12.35 4.15
N GLU A 611 -29.58 11.10 4.61
CA GLU A 611 -28.42 10.61 5.38
C GLU A 611 -27.13 10.64 4.56
N LYS A 612 -27.19 10.31 3.27
CA LYS A 612 -26.04 10.34 2.37
C LYS A 612 -25.68 11.77 1.98
N GLN A 613 -26.65 12.66 1.80
CA GLN A 613 -26.49 14.08 1.55
C GLN A 613 -26.06 14.84 2.79
N GLU A 614 -26.52 14.48 3.98
CA GLU A 614 -26.12 15.01 5.29
C GLU A 614 -24.76 14.44 5.69
N ASN A 615 -24.40 13.21 5.31
CA ASN A 615 -23.01 12.76 5.38
C ASN A 615 -22.17 13.54 4.38
N ILE A 616 -22.62 13.69 3.13
CA ILE A 616 -21.95 14.53 2.13
C ILE A 616 -21.91 15.98 2.61
N GLU A 617 -22.90 16.50 3.34
CA GLU A 617 -23.05 17.88 3.82
C GLU A 617 -22.47 18.09 5.20
N LYS A 618 -22.25 17.08 6.02
CA LYS A 618 -21.39 17.11 7.20
C LYS A 618 -19.95 17.05 6.75
N ILE A 619 -19.65 16.23 5.75
CA ILE A 619 -18.42 16.37 4.98
C ILE A 619 -18.44 17.77 4.30
N THR A 620 -19.57 18.35 3.83
CA THR A 620 -19.60 19.66 3.10
C THR A 620 -19.56 20.91 3.97
N SER A 621 -20.16 20.88 5.14
CA SER A 621 -20.11 21.92 6.16
C SER A 621 -18.83 21.79 6.99
N THR A 622 -18.08 20.71 6.76
CA THR A 622 -16.63 20.63 7.00
C THR A 622 -15.80 20.73 5.70
N ARG A 623 -16.38 21.09 4.54
CA ARG A 623 -15.66 21.16 3.25
C ARG A 623 -15.24 22.57 2.90
N ILE A 624 -13.97 22.67 2.51
CA ILE A 624 -13.67 23.16 1.16
C ILE A 624 -13.86 21.98 0.19
N ARG A 625 -14.71 22.20 -0.82
CA ARG A 625 -15.00 21.24 -1.89
C ARG A 625 -13.87 21.31 -2.91
N THR A 626 -13.45 20.16 -3.40
CA THR A 626 -12.91 19.97 -4.74
C THR A 626 -13.99 20.34 -5.77
N ASP A 627 -14.18 21.63 -6.01
CA ASP A 627 -14.75 22.13 -7.25
C ASP A 627 -13.56 22.68 -8.03
N SER A 628 -12.98 21.85 -8.90
CA SER A 628 -11.96 22.32 -9.85
C SER A 628 -12.64 23.25 -10.85
N VAL A 629 -12.49 24.55 -10.63
CA VAL A 629 -12.07 25.43 -11.71
C VAL A 629 -10.65 25.85 -11.36
N PHE A 630 -9.71 24.90 -11.44
CA PHE A 630 -8.34 24.97 -11.99
C PHE A 630 -7.47 23.60 -12.10
#